data_AF-A0A7C3V2H2-F1
#
_entry.id   AF-A0A7C3V2H2-F1
#
_cell.length_a   1.000
_cell.length_b   1.000
_cell.length_c   1.000
_cell.angle_alpha   90.00
_cell.angle_beta   90.00
_cell.angle_gamma   90.00
#
_symmetry.space_group_name_H-M   'P 1'
#
loop_
_entity.id
_entity.type
_entity.pdbx_description
1 polymer ?
#
loop_
_entity_poly.entity_id
_entity_poly.type
_entity_poly.pdbx_seq_one_letter_code
_entity_poly.pdbx_strand_id
1 'polypeptide(L)'
;MPGKVIVIDEALCKGCNQCVEVCRMDVMMPNPERGKPPIVVYPDECWLCGCCVAHCPQEGAIRLEYPLNQRTILWRRKDTGEYFRIGPAVKGIKI
;
A
#
# COMPACT_ATOMS: atom_id res chain seq x y z
N MET A 1 0.24 -17.17 -1.84
CA MET A 1 0.13 -17.07 -0.37
C MET A 1 -0.68 -15.82 -0.09
N PRO A 2 -1.66 -15.86 0.83
CA PRO A 2 -2.65 -14.78 1.01
C PRO A 2 -1.95 -13.44 0.92
N GLY A 3 -2.37 -12.66 -0.08
CA GLY A 3 -1.54 -11.66 -0.73
C GLY A 3 -1.00 -10.68 0.29
N LYS A 4 0.29 -10.36 0.23
CA LYS A 4 0.90 -9.31 1.05
C LYS A 4 0.41 -7.94 0.55
N VAL A 5 -0.88 -7.67 0.78
CA VAL A 5 -1.60 -6.52 0.25
C VAL A 5 -1.04 -5.23 0.84
N ILE A 6 -0.82 -5.21 2.15
CA ILE A 6 -0.24 -4.08 2.86
C ILE A 6 1.24 -4.38 3.09
N VAL A 7 2.12 -3.55 2.53
CA VAL A 7 3.55 -3.61 2.81
C VAL A 7 3.98 -2.33 3.50
N ILE A 8 4.59 -2.49 4.67
CA ILE A 8 5.10 -1.38 5.47
C ILE A 8 6.63 -1.49 5.47
N ASP A 9 7.30 -0.38 5.16
CA ASP A 9 8.75 -0.26 5.27
C ASP A 9 9.12 0.09 6.72
N GLU A 10 9.75 -0.85 7.42
CA GLU A 10 10.12 -0.67 8.82
C GLU A 10 11.16 0.43 9.04
N ALA A 11 11.99 0.74 8.04
CA ALA A 11 13.02 1.76 8.16
C ALA A 11 12.43 3.19 8.10
N LEU A 12 11.31 3.35 7.41
CA LEU A 12 10.62 4.63 7.27
C LEU A 12 9.49 4.81 8.30
N CYS A 13 8.83 3.73 8.68
CA CYS A 13 7.69 3.78 9.60
C CYS A 13 8.13 4.27 10.99
N LYS A 14 7.42 5.26 11.54
CA LYS A 14 7.65 5.81 12.88
C LYS A 14 6.66 5.30 13.93
N GLY A 15 5.82 4.33 13.60
CA GLY A 15 4.81 3.77 14.52
C GLY A 15 3.74 4.78 14.98
N CYS A 16 3.36 5.74 14.12
CA CYS A 16 2.38 6.78 14.48
C CYS A 16 0.92 6.30 14.51
N ASN A 17 0.63 5.10 14.00
CA ASN A 17 -0.69 4.46 13.94
C ASN A 17 -1.80 5.21 13.17
N GLN A 18 -1.50 6.30 12.46
CA GLN A 18 -2.47 6.97 11.58
C GLN A 18 -3.15 6.01 10.58
N CYS A 19 -2.39 5.06 10.03
CA CYS A 19 -2.91 4.04 9.11
C CYS A 19 -3.88 3.05 9.78
N VAL A 20 -3.77 2.83 11.09
CA VAL A 20 -4.70 2.02 11.88
C VAL A 20 -6.02 2.78 12.02
N GLU A 21 -5.96 4.05 12.42
CA GLU A 21 -7.16 4.87 12.68
C GLU A 21 -8.03 5.10 11.44
N VAL A 22 -7.41 5.30 10.27
CA VAL A 22 -8.14 5.53 9.02
C VAL A 22 -8.64 4.25 8.35
N CYS A 23 -8.27 3.07 8.87
CA CYS A 23 -8.63 1.81 8.25
C CYS A 23 -10.09 1.46 8.55
N ARG A 24 -10.97 1.58 7.56
CA ARG A 24 -12.40 1.30 7.76
C ARG A 24 -12.74 -0.17 8.05
N MET A 25 -11.81 -1.07 7.74
CA MET A 25 -11.94 -2.52 7.93
C MET A 25 -11.22 -3.04 9.17
N ASP A 26 -10.53 -2.17 9.94
CA ASP A 26 -9.81 -2.53 11.17
C ASP A 26 -8.84 -3.73 11.01
N VAL A 27 -8.19 -3.85 9.85
CA VAL A 27 -7.30 -4.99 9.53
C VAL A 27 -5.90 -4.89 10.16
N MET A 28 -5.61 -3.78 10.86
CA MET A 28 -4.33 -3.49 11.48
C MET A 28 -4.52 -3.18 12.96
N MET A 29 -3.52 -3.52 13.77
CA MET A 29 -3.46 -3.20 15.20
C MET A 29 -2.16 -2.45 15.53
N PRO A 30 -2.16 -1.51 16.50
CA PRO A 30 -0.93 -0.89 16.96
C PRO A 30 0.08 -1.93 17.45
N ASN A 31 1.36 -1.67 17.19
CA ASN A 31 2.41 -2.52 17.74
C ASN A 31 2.53 -2.31 19.26
N PRO A 32 2.66 -3.38 20.07
CA PRO A 32 2.95 -3.23 21.50
C PRO A 32 4.29 -2.51 21.76
N GLU A 33 5.24 -2.61 20.84
CA GLU A 33 6.51 -1.89 20.91
C GLU A 33 6.39 -0.52 20.25
N ARG A 34 6.66 0.53 21.04
CA ARG A 34 6.61 1.92 20.56
C ARG A 34 7.60 2.15 19.42
N GLY A 35 7.13 2.84 18.38
CA GLY A 35 7.93 3.19 17.21
C GLY A 35 8.00 2.10 16.15
N LYS A 36 7.53 0.87 16.44
CA LYS A 36 7.45 -0.19 15.43
C LYS A 36 6.22 -0.06 14.53
N PRO A 37 6.27 -0.62 13.31
CA PRO A 37 5.14 -0.71 12.41
C PRO A 37 3.92 -1.41 13.03
N PRO A 38 2.69 -0.99 12.72
CA PRO A 38 1.50 -1.71 13.13
C PRO A 38 1.46 -3.11 12.54
N ILE A 39 0.80 -4.01 13.25
CA ILE A 39 0.67 -5.43 12.88
C ILE A 39 -0.56 -5.57 11.97
N VAL A 40 -0.38 -6.14 10.79
CA VAL A 40 -1.50 -6.49 9.89
C VAL A 40 -2.08 -7.82 10.36
N VAL A 41 -3.29 -7.79 10.92
CA VAL A 41 -3.93 -8.95 11.56
C VAL A 41 -4.79 -9.73 10.56
N TYR A 42 -5.56 -9.01 9.74
CA TYR A 42 -6.51 -9.60 8.79
C TYR A 42 -6.20 -9.15 7.35
N PRO A 43 -5.06 -9.57 6.76
CA PRO A 43 -4.62 -9.09 5.46
C PRO A 43 -5.62 -9.40 4.33
N ASP A 44 -6.35 -10.50 4.44
CA ASP A 44 -7.33 -10.96 3.44
C ASP A 44 -8.64 -10.14 3.46
N GLU A 45 -8.91 -9.39 4.53
CA GLU A 45 -10.07 -8.52 4.64
C GLU A 45 -9.81 -7.09 4.14
N CYS A 46 -8.59 -6.82 3.66
CA CYS A 46 -8.23 -5.51 3.15
C CYS A 46 -9.01 -5.16 1.88
N TRP A 47 -9.81 -4.09 1.93
CA TRP A 47 -10.58 -3.59 0.78
C TRP A 47 -9.73 -2.86 -0.29
N LEU A 48 -8.41 -2.78 -0.12
CA LEU A 48 -7.50 -2.13 -1.08
C LEU A 48 -7.85 -0.66 -1.38
N CYS A 49 -8.52 0.03 -0.44
CA CYS A 49 -9.01 1.40 -0.63
C CYS A 49 -7.91 2.45 -0.75
N GLY A 50 -6.69 2.18 -0.23
CA GLY A 50 -5.58 3.14 -0.27
C GLY A 50 -5.59 4.20 0.81
N CYS A 51 -6.58 4.23 1.71
CA CYS A 51 -6.66 5.25 2.77
C CYS A 51 -5.41 5.29 3.66
N CYS A 52 -4.86 4.12 4.00
CA CYS A 52 -3.65 4.01 4.81
C CYS A 52 -2.42 4.62 4.13
N VAL A 53 -2.31 4.52 2.80
CA VAL A 53 -1.23 5.12 2.00
C VAL A 53 -1.44 6.63 1.89
N ALA A 54 -2.65 7.06 1.59
CA ALA A 54 -2.97 8.48 1.40
C ALA A 54 -2.79 9.32 2.67
N HIS A 55 -3.02 8.74 3.85
CA HIS A 55 -2.93 9.45 5.13
C HIS A 55 -1.61 9.20 5.87
N CYS A 56 -0.70 8.38 5.33
CA CYS A 56 0.58 8.18 5.99
C CYS A 56 1.38 9.49 5.95
N PRO A 57 1.78 10.06 7.10
CA PRO A 57 2.57 11.29 7.12
C PRO A 57 4.00 11.06 6.62
N GLN A 58 4.44 9.80 6.54
CA GLN A 58 5.73 9.43 6.00
C GLN A 58 5.55 8.83 4.60
N GLU A 59 5.93 9.60 3.58
CA GLU A 59 5.88 9.16 2.19
C GLU A 59 6.71 7.89 1.99
N GLY A 60 6.13 6.92 1.28
CA GLY A 60 6.78 5.64 0.99
C GLY A 60 6.83 4.63 2.14
N ALA A 61 6.45 5.00 3.37
CA ALA A 61 6.49 4.08 4.51
C ALA A 61 5.46 2.94 4.41
N ILE A 62 4.39 3.12 3.63
CA ILE A 62 3.37 2.11 3.40
C ILE A 62 2.99 2.11 1.92
N ARG A 63 2.83 0.91 1.36
CA ARG A 63 2.43 0.70 -0.03
C ARG A 63 1.42 -0.44 -0.11
N LEU A 64 0.53 -0.35 -1.10
CA LEU A 64 -0.42 -1.42 -1.40
C LEU A 64 0.03 -2.22 -2.62
N GLU A 65 0.09 -3.54 -2.48
CA GLU A 65 0.26 -4.46 -3.59
C GLU A 65 -1.11 -4.94 -4.09
N TYR A 66 -1.60 -4.31 -5.15
CA TYR A 66 -2.82 -4.76 -5.81
C TYR A 66 -2.61 -6.11 -6.50
N PRO A 67 -3.55 -7.06 -6.40
CA PRO A 67 -3.46 -8.32 -7.13
C PRO A 67 -3.59 -8.08 -8.64
N LEU A 68 -3.09 -9.01 -9.45
CA LEU A 68 -2.96 -8.85 -10.91
C LEU A 68 -4.30 -8.49 -11.60
N ASN A 69 -5.41 -9.05 -11.12
CA ASN A 69 -6.76 -8.76 -11.61
C ASN A 69 -7.27 -7.35 -11.27
N GLN A 70 -6.68 -6.68 -10.27
CA GLN A 70 -7.01 -5.30 -9.87
C GLN A 70 -5.92 -4.29 -10.23
N ARG A 71 -4.80 -4.72 -10.81
CA ARG A 71 -3.82 -3.83 -11.46
C ARG A 71 -4.43 -3.30 -12.77
N THR A 72 -5.27 -2.27 -12.65
CA THR A 72 -5.94 -1.52 -13.73
C THR A 72 -5.13 -1.49 -15.02
N ILE A 73 -5.54 -2.22 -16.07
CA ILE A 73 -5.06 -2.17 -17.47
C ILE A 73 -3.74 -1.41 -17.66
N LEU A 74 -2.68 -1.94 -17.04
CA LEU A 74 -1.34 -1.37 -17.15
C LEU A 74 -0.71 -1.99 -18.39
N TRP A 75 -0.47 -1.17 -19.42
CA TRP A 75 0.36 -1.61 -20.53
C TRP A 75 1.83 -1.60 -20.07
N ARG A 76 2.42 -2.79 -19.96
CA ARG A 76 3.85 -2.95 -19.65
C ARG A 76 4.65 -2.80 -20.94
N ARG A 77 5.53 -1.79 -21.03
CA ARG A 77 6.54 -1.72 -22.11
C ARG A 77 7.45 -2.95 -22.01
N LYS A 78 7.56 -3.71 -23.10
CA LYS A 78 8.44 -4.89 -23.14
C LYS A 78 9.91 -4.52 -22.95
N ASP A 79 10.30 -3.35 -23.43
CA ASP A 79 11.70 -2.92 -23.50
C ASP A 79 12.17 -2.27 -22.18
N THR A 80 11.33 -1.42 -21.58
CA THR A 80 11.68 -0.67 -20.36
C THR A 80 11.12 -1.28 -19.08
N GLY A 81 10.18 -2.23 -19.19
CA GLY A 81 9.49 -2.82 -18.03
C GLY A 81 8.52 -1.86 -17.33
N GLU A 82 8.39 -0.61 -17.80
CA GLU A 82 7.54 0.42 -17.21
C GLU A 82 6.06 0.12 -17.44
N TYR A 83 5.24 0.39 -16.43
CA TYR A 83 3.79 0.17 -16.44
C TYR A 83 3.04 1.50 -16.65
N PHE A 84 2.12 1.56 -17.62
CA PHE A 84 1.32 2.76 -17.91
C PHE A 84 -0.17 2.45 -17.89
N ARG A 85 -1.00 3.30 -17.29
CA ARG A 85 -2.47 3.19 -17.41
C ARG A 85 -2.93 3.59 -18.81
N ILE A 86 -3.77 2.79 -19.45
CA ILE A 86 -4.41 3.14 -20.73
C ILE A 86 -5.50 4.20 -20.45
N GLY A 87 -5.15 5.47 -20.63
CA GLY A 87 -5.98 6.65 -20.37
C GLY A 87 -5.17 7.93 -20.62
N PRO A 88 -5.81 9.12 -20.71
CA PRO A 88 -5.14 10.34 -21.18
C PRO A 88 -3.88 10.62 -20.35
N ALA A 89 -2.77 10.75 -21.06
CA ALA A 89 -1.39 10.87 -20.60
C ALA A 89 -1.21 11.48 -19.19
N VAL A 90 -1.16 10.63 -18.17
CA VAL A 90 -0.48 10.98 -16.92
C VAL A 90 0.98 10.62 -17.13
N LYS A 91 1.80 11.64 -17.42
CA LYS A 91 3.25 11.53 -17.51
C LYS A 91 3.78 10.70 -16.34
N GLY A 92 4.47 9.61 -16.70
CA GLY A 92 5.45 8.86 -15.91
C GLY A 92 5.36 9.01 -14.40
N ILE A 93 4.42 8.30 -13.77
CA ILE A 93 4.67 7.81 -12.42
C ILE A 93 5.58 6.59 -12.59
N LYS A 94 6.88 6.81 -12.41
CA LYS A 94 7.84 5.74 -12.16
C LYS A 94 7.50 5.24 -10.76
N ILE A 95 6.92 4.04 -10.68
CA ILE A 95 6.84 3.28 -9.42
C ILE A 95 8.17 2.60 -9.21
#